data_AF-A0A6J4VFR5-F1
#
_entry.id   AF-A0A6J4VFR5-F1
#
_cell.length_a   1.000
_cell.length_b   1.000
_cell.length_c   1.000
_cell.angle_alpha   90.00
_cell.angle_beta   90.00
_cell.angle_gamma   90.00
#
_symmetry.space_group_name_H-M   'P 1'
#
loop_
_entity.id
_entity.type
_entity.pdbx_description
1 polymer ?
#
loop_
_entity_poly.entity_id
_entity_poly.type
_entity_poly.pdbx_seq_one_letter_code
_entity_poly.pdbx_strand_id
1 'polypeptide(L)'
;GTWRVTSPATLNAVGEPTAYRLVPHANVLPFWSPGSSIAGRAAFANRHLWVTPHADGERYPAGEYPNQHPGGAGLPAWTAADRSLVETDVVLWYTLGTHHAARLEDWPVMPTAYTGFTLLPDGFFDRNPALDVPPTSRAENQSTLASGTAASGNGHCH
;
A
#
# COMPACT_ATOMS: atom_id res chain seq x y z
N GLY A 1 -0.81 4.48 12.03
CA GLY A 1 -2.16 4.98 11.73
C GLY A 1 -2.61 4.45 10.38
N THR A 2 -3.90 4.47 10.10
CA THR A 2 -4.47 4.15 8.78
C THR A 2 -5.09 5.42 8.18
N TRP A 3 -5.32 5.43 6.87
CA TRP A 3 -5.99 6.55 6.19
C TRP A 3 -7.27 6.08 5.53
N ARG A 4 -8.38 6.78 5.77
CA ARG A 4 -9.69 6.48 5.19
C ARG A 4 -9.99 7.51 4.10
N VAL A 5 -10.36 7.03 2.91
CA VAL A 5 -10.80 7.83 1.77
C VAL A 5 -12.28 7.57 1.59
N THR A 6 -13.09 8.60 1.81
CA THR A 6 -14.55 8.54 1.77
C THR A 6 -15.09 9.14 0.48
N SER A 7 -16.15 8.57 -0.06
CA SER A 7 -16.99 9.17 -1.09
C SER A 7 -18.37 9.48 -0.52
N PRO A 8 -18.79 10.76 -0.46
CA PRO A 8 -20.12 11.14 0.00
C PRO A 8 -21.21 10.92 -1.05
N ALA A 9 -20.84 10.58 -2.29
CA ALA A 9 -21.78 10.37 -3.38
C ALA A 9 -22.75 9.20 -3.12
N THR A 10 -22.33 8.23 -2.31
CA THR A 10 -23.12 7.06 -1.94
C THR A 10 -23.01 6.80 -0.45
N LEU A 11 -24.15 6.54 0.19
CA LEU A 11 -24.24 6.11 1.59
C LEU A 11 -24.45 4.59 1.64
N ASN A 12 -23.89 3.96 2.66
CA ASN A 12 -24.15 2.56 2.98
C ASN A 12 -25.48 2.37 3.74
N ALA A 13 -25.84 1.12 4.04
CA ALA A 13 -27.08 0.74 4.70
C ALA A 13 -27.35 1.40 6.07
N VAL A 14 -26.32 1.94 6.74
CA VAL A 14 -26.45 2.67 8.02
C VAL A 14 -26.36 4.20 7.86
N GLY A 15 -26.30 4.70 6.62
CA GLY A 15 -26.31 6.12 6.30
C GLY A 15 -24.93 6.80 6.35
N GLU A 16 -23.84 6.04 6.35
CA GLU A 16 -22.48 6.59 6.33
C GLU A 16 -21.88 6.62 4.91
N PRO A 17 -21.01 7.58 4.58
CA PRO A 17 -20.29 7.59 3.31
C PRO A 17 -19.50 6.30 3.06
N THR A 18 -19.60 5.78 1.84
CA THR A 18 -18.77 4.66 1.39
C THR A 18 -17.29 5.02 1.42
N ALA A 19 -16.42 4.05 1.75
CA ALA A 19 -15.00 4.35 1.88
C ALA A 19 -14.10 3.15 1.60
N TYR A 20 -12.85 3.46 1.26
CA TYR A 20 -11.73 2.53 1.36
C TYR A 20 -10.71 3.03 2.39
N ARG A 21 -10.02 2.11 3.02
CA ARG A 21 -8.98 2.38 4.01
C ARG A 21 -7.63 1.87 3.53
N LEU A 22 -6.65 2.75 3.43
CA LEU A 22 -5.24 2.40 3.28
C LEU A 22 -4.70 1.95 4.63
N VAL A 23 -4.30 0.68 4.70
CA VAL A 23 -3.70 0.04 5.85
C VAL A 23 -2.22 -0.22 5.55
N PRO A 24 -1.31 0.60 6.12
CA PRO A 24 0.13 0.39 5.99
C PRO A 24 0.55 -0.91 6.66
N HIS A 25 1.50 -1.64 6.07
CA HIS A 25 2.30 -2.62 6.80
C HIS A 25 3.60 -1.97 7.29
N ALA A 26 4.65 -2.77 7.53
CA ALA A 26 5.96 -2.24 7.88
C ALA A 26 6.46 -1.26 6.80
N ASN A 27 6.84 -0.06 7.22
CA ASN A 27 7.30 1.01 6.34
C ASN A 27 8.31 1.88 7.10
N VAL A 28 9.15 2.60 6.37
CA VAL A 28 10.21 3.45 6.93
C VAL A 28 10.30 4.77 6.18
N LEU A 29 10.82 5.80 6.85
CA LEU A 29 11.23 7.05 6.21
C LEU A 29 12.72 7.00 5.86
N PRO A 30 13.19 7.73 4.84
CA PRO A 30 14.60 7.78 4.50
C PRO A 30 15.46 8.35 5.65
N PHE A 31 16.70 7.87 5.78
CA PHE A 31 17.71 8.39 6.71
C PHE A 31 18.64 9.45 6.09
N TRP A 32 18.18 10.16 5.05
CA TRP A 32 19.02 11.12 4.37
C TRP A 32 19.31 12.33 5.26
N SER A 33 20.54 12.83 5.25
CA SER A 33 20.89 14.03 5.98
C SER A 33 20.10 15.24 5.43
N PRO A 34 19.61 16.15 6.31
CA PRO A 34 19.02 17.41 5.89
C PRO A 34 19.94 18.18 4.94
N GLY A 35 19.39 18.72 3.86
CA GLY A 35 20.15 19.47 2.84
C GLY A 35 20.99 18.62 1.88
N SER A 36 21.01 17.29 2.02
CA SER A 36 21.65 16.42 1.03
C SER A 36 20.93 16.50 -0.33
N SER A 37 21.69 16.31 -1.43
CA SER A 37 21.12 16.35 -2.78
C SER A 37 19.94 15.38 -2.95
N ILE A 38 20.04 14.17 -2.39
CA ILE A 38 18.97 13.18 -2.48
C ILE A 38 17.71 13.62 -1.73
N ALA A 39 17.85 14.30 -0.58
CA ALA A 39 16.72 14.82 0.18
C ALA A 39 15.91 15.87 -0.60
N GLY A 40 16.56 16.66 -1.45
CA GLY A 40 15.87 17.59 -2.37
C GLY A 40 15.29 16.90 -3.61
N ARG A 41 16.02 15.95 -4.19
CA ARG A 41 15.66 15.28 -5.45
C ARG A 41 14.53 14.27 -5.31
N ALA A 42 14.47 13.57 -4.19
CA ALA A 42 13.47 12.55 -3.91
C ALA A 42 12.61 12.93 -2.71
N ALA A 43 12.31 14.23 -2.58
CA ALA A 43 11.54 14.77 -1.46
C ALA A 43 10.14 14.14 -1.30
N PHE A 44 9.57 13.55 -2.36
CA PHE A 44 8.36 12.71 -2.27
C PHE A 44 8.50 11.57 -1.26
N ALA A 45 9.71 11.08 -0.98
CA ALA A 45 9.93 10.00 -0.03
C ALA A 45 9.92 10.46 1.44
N ASN A 46 9.88 11.78 1.71
CA ASN A 46 9.93 12.33 3.07
C ASN A 46 8.60 12.21 3.83
N ARG A 47 7.54 11.70 3.18
CA ARG A 47 6.23 11.41 3.78
C ARG A 47 5.77 10.04 3.31
N HIS A 48 5.04 9.34 4.18
CA HIS A 48 4.40 8.08 3.81
C HIS A 48 3.21 8.27 2.87
N LEU A 49 2.49 9.38 2.99
CA LEU A 49 1.32 9.69 2.17
C LEU A 49 1.34 11.15 1.75
N TRP A 50 1.05 11.39 0.48
CA TRP A 50 0.65 12.68 -0.06
C TRP A 50 -0.72 12.54 -0.70
N VAL A 51 -1.48 13.62 -0.72
CA VAL A 51 -2.76 13.69 -1.40
C VAL A 51 -2.79 14.98 -2.20
N THR A 52 -3.17 14.88 -3.47
CA THR A 52 -3.34 16.03 -4.37
C THR A 52 -4.73 15.99 -4.98
N PRO A 53 -5.32 17.13 -5.36
CA PRO A 53 -6.39 17.11 -6.34
C PRO A 53 -5.88 16.46 -7.63
N HIS A 54 -6.76 15.82 -8.38
CA HIS A 54 -6.43 15.27 -9.68
C HIS A 54 -6.06 16.39 -10.68
N ALA A 55 -5.00 16.17 -11.44
CA ALA A 55 -4.60 17.01 -12.56
C ALA A 55 -3.85 16.16 -13.60
N ASP A 56 -4.25 16.22 -14.87
CA ASP A 56 -3.73 15.33 -15.93
C ASP A 56 -2.20 15.41 -16.11
N GLY A 57 -1.60 16.57 -15.82
CA GLY A 57 -0.16 16.78 -15.91
C GLY A 57 0.65 16.29 -14.70
N GLU A 58 0.01 16.00 -13.57
CA GLU A 58 0.67 15.65 -12.31
C GLU A 58 0.87 14.13 -12.18
N ARG A 59 1.83 13.58 -12.94
CA ARG A 59 2.04 12.13 -13.07
C ARG A 59 3.26 11.57 -12.35
N TYR A 60 4.35 12.34 -12.27
CA TYR A 60 5.64 11.88 -11.74
C TYR A 60 6.00 12.59 -10.42
N PRO A 61 6.10 11.87 -9.28
CA PRO A 61 6.24 12.49 -7.96
C PRO A 61 7.57 13.20 -7.73
N ALA A 62 8.57 12.95 -8.58
CA ALA A 62 9.87 13.62 -8.60
C ALA A 62 10.02 14.65 -9.74
N GLY A 63 8.95 14.89 -10.51
CA GLY A 63 8.97 15.69 -11.74
C GLY A 63 9.20 14.87 -13.02
N GLU A 64 8.90 15.49 -14.17
CA GLU A 64 8.97 14.88 -15.51
C GLU A 64 10.41 14.46 -15.90
N TYR A 65 11.41 15.22 -15.45
CA TYR A 65 12.83 15.02 -15.80
C TYR A 65 13.69 14.86 -14.55
N PRO A 66 13.67 13.69 -13.88
CA PRO A 66 14.32 13.49 -12.57
C PRO A 66 15.85 13.29 -12.64
N ASN A 67 16.38 12.91 -13.80
CA ASN A 67 17.81 12.70 -13.98
C ASN A 67 18.55 14.04 -13.84
N GLN A 68 19.52 14.11 -12.93
CA GLN A 68 20.29 15.32 -12.61
C GLN A 68 19.46 16.56 -12.21
N HIS A 69 18.17 16.40 -11.92
CA HIS A 69 17.33 17.49 -11.44
C HIS A 69 17.88 18.06 -10.12
N PRO A 70 17.88 19.39 -9.89
CA PRO A 70 18.36 19.97 -8.64
C PRO A 70 17.47 19.66 -7.42
N GLY A 71 16.21 19.30 -7.66
CA GLY A 71 15.21 18.94 -6.65
C GLY A 71 14.01 19.89 -6.62
N GLY A 72 12.98 19.53 -5.84
CA GLY A 72 11.80 20.37 -5.63
C GLY A 72 10.66 20.26 -6.65
N ALA A 73 10.81 19.50 -7.74
CA ALA A 73 9.72 19.22 -8.68
C ALA A 73 8.82 18.08 -8.21
N GLY A 74 7.66 17.92 -8.86
CA GLY A 74 6.69 16.86 -8.54
C GLY A 74 5.88 17.19 -7.30
N LEU A 75 5.67 16.19 -6.42
CA LEU A 75 4.81 16.31 -5.23
C LEU A 75 5.14 17.52 -4.35
N PRO A 76 6.41 17.82 -4.01
CA PRO A 76 6.75 19.02 -3.25
C PRO A 76 6.23 20.32 -3.87
N ALA A 77 6.34 20.49 -5.19
CA ALA A 77 5.86 21.67 -5.89
C ALA A 77 4.32 21.69 -5.96
N TRP A 78 3.68 20.57 -6.28
CA TRP A 78 2.23 20.50 -6.43
C TRP A 78 1.47 20.73 -5.12
N THR A 79 2.02 20.25 -4.00
CA THR A 79 1.41 20.43 -2.67
C THR A 79 1.73 21.78 -2.05
N ALA A 80 2.73 22.51 -2.54
CA ALA A 80 3.04 23.86 -2.04
C ALA A 80 1.90 24.86 -2.29
N ALA A 81 1.03 24.58 -3.27
CA ALA A 81 -0.16 25.37 -3.55
C ALA A 81 -1.31 25.15 -2.57
N ASP A 82 -1.21 24.17 -1.65
CA ASP A 82 -2.21 23.86 -0.61
C ASP A 82 -3.67 23.83 -1.12
N ARG A 83 -3.86 23.15 -2.25
CA ARG A 83 -5.15 23.07 -2.93
C ARG A 83 -6.14 22.23 -2.13
N SER A 84 -7.42 22.61 -2.14
CA SER A 84 -8.50 21.90 -1.45
C SER A 84 -8.61 20.43 -1.90
N LEU A 85 -8.84 19.53 -0.95
CA LEU A 85 -9.05 18.09 -1.17
C LEU A 85 -10.51 17.64 -0.89
N VAL A 86 -11.39 18.58 -0.55
CA VAL A 86 -12.77 18.30 -0.13
C VAL A 86 -13.69 18.29 -1.35
N GLU A 87 -14.58 17.30 -1.44
CA GLU A 87 -15.57 17.13 -2.53
C GLU A 87 -14.95 17.25 -3.95
N THR A 88 -13.74 16.71 -4.14
CA THR A 88 -13.03 16.75 -5.42
C THR A 88 -12.40 15.40 -5.74
N ASP A 89 -12.10 15.18 -7.01
CA ASP A 89 -11.26 14.06 -7.43
C ASP A 89 -9.86 14.24 -6.84
N VAL A 90 -9.39 13.20 -6.13
CA VAL A 90 -8.08 13.20 -5.46
C VAL A 90 -7.22 12.04 -5.92
N VAL A 91 -5.91 12.22 -5.84
CA VAL A 91 -4.90 11.18 -6.06
C VAL A 91 -4.14 10.99 -4.76
N LEU A 92 -4.07 9.73 -4.30
CA LEU A 92 -3.25 9.32 -3.16
C LEU A 92 -1.89 8.83 -3.67
N TRP A 93 -0.82 9.38 -3.10
CA TRP A 93 0.55 8.99 -3.39
C TRP A 93 1.17 8.36 -2.14
N TYR A 94 1.25 7.04 -2.11
CA TYR A 94 1.76 6.29 -0.96
C TYR A 94 3.22 5.87 -1.19
N THR A 95 4.13 6.36 -0.34
CA THR A 95 5.54 5.99 -0.36
C THR A 95 5.76 4.76 0.51
N LEU A 96 6.17 3.66 -0.10
CA LEU A 96 6.60 2.44 0.57
C LEU A 96 8.12 2.30 0.50
N GLY A 97 8.77 2.08 1.65
CA GLY A 97 10.22 1.92 1.75
C GLY A 97 10.62 0.82 2.73
N THR A 98 11.86 0.35 2.60
CA THR A 98 12.54 -0.56 3.53
C THR A 98 13.99 -0.11 3.70
N HIS A 99 14.59 -0.44 4.85
CA HIS A 99 16.04 -0.33 5.02
C HIS A 99 16.66 -1.72 4.89
N HIS A 100 17.51 -1.89 3.89
CA HIS A 100 18.21 -3.16 3.66
C HIS A 100 19.60 -3.11 4.30
N ALA A 101 19.74 -3.73 5.46
CA ALA A 101 21.04 -4.09 6.01
C ALA A 101 21.43 -5.46 5.44
N ALA A 102 22.43 -5.47 4.54
CA ALA A 102 22.85 -6.69 3.85
C ALA A 102 23.37 -7.74 4.83
N ARG A 103 23.02 -9.01 4.56
CA ARG A 103 23.45 -10.18 5.32
C ARG A 103 24.17 -11.18 4.41
N LEU A 104 24.89 -12.14 5.00
CA LEU A 104 25.62 -13.16 4.23
C LEU A 104 24.69 -14.02 3.38
N GLU A 105 23.48 -14.30 3.87
CA GLU A 105 22.45 -15.06 3.17
C GLU A 105 21.88 -14.31 1.95
N ASP A 106 22.13 -13.01 1.83
CA ASP A 106 21.72 -12.25 0.64
C ASP A 106 22.67 -12.49 -0.56
N TRP A 107 23.76 -13.25 -0.38
CA TRP A 107 24.77 -13.56 -1.38
C TRP A 107 24.82 -15.07 -1.72
N PRO A 108 25.04 -15.46 -3.00
CA PRO A 108 25.15 -14.63 -4.21
C PRO A 108 23.82 -14.18 -4.80
N VAL A 109 22.72 -14.73 -4.27
CA VAL A 109 21.37 -14.42 -4.71
C VAL A 109 20.52 -14.18 -3.47
N MET A 110 20.00 -12.97 -3.34
CA MET A 110 19.15 -12.58 -2.22
C MET A 110 17.78 -13.29 -2.31
N PRO A 111 17.33 -13.98 -1.26
CA PRO A 111 15.96 -14.49 -1.19
C PRO A 111 14.93 -13.36 -1.21
N THR A 112 13.71 -13.67 -1.65
CA THR A 112 12.62 -12.69 -1.72
C THR A 112 12.30 -12.07 -0.35
N ALA A 113 12.31 -10.74 -0.29
CA ALA A 113 11.77 -9.97 0.82
C ALA A 113 10.41 -9.35 0.43
N TYR A 114 9.44 -9.42 1.32
CA TYR A 114 8.08 -8.92 1.08
C TYR A 114 7.84 -7.59 1.79
N THR A 115 7.19 -6.67 1.08
CA THR A 115 6.67 -5.43 1.64
C THR A 115 5.34 -5.11 0.95
N GLY A 116 4.46 -4.36 1.61
CA GLY A 116 3.16 -4.05 1.03
C GLY A 116 2.29 -3.19 1.92
N PHE A 117 1.05 -3.05 1.47
CA PHE A 117 -0.04 -2.37 2.15
C PHE A 117 -1.34 -2.99 1.68
N THR A 118 -2.43 -2.70 2.38
CA THR A 118 -3.76 -3.20 2.01
C THR A 118 -4.69 -2.01 1.76
N LEU A 119 -5.45 -2.05 0.66
CA LEU A 119 -6.63 -1.21 0.46
C LEU A 119 -7.86 -2.02 0.84
N LEU A 120 -8.45 -1.69 1.98
CA LEU A 120 -9.55 -2.43 2.56
C LEU A 120 -10.86 -1.67 2.37
N PRO A 121 -11.93 -2.29 1.83
CA PRO A 121 -13.27 -1.70 1.86
C PRO A 121 -13.68 -1.41 3.31
N ASP A 122 -14.15 -0.20 3.59
CA ASP A 122 -14.44 0.27 4.95
C ASP A 122 -15.82 0.96 5.02
N GLY A 123 -16.86 0.15 5.15
CA GLY A 123 -18.25 0.60 4.97
C GLY A 123 -18.60 0.85 3.50
N PHE A 124 -17.85 0.26 2.56
CA PHE A 124 -18.14 0.31 1.12
C PHE A 124 -19.31 -0.61 0.71
N PHE A 125 -19.37 -1.81 1.30
CA PHE A 125 -20.44 -2.77 1.09
C PHE A 125 -21.38 -2.78 2.28
N ASP A 126 -22.67 -3.02 2.04
CA ASP A 126 -23.70 -3.08 3.09
C ASP A 126 -23.60 -4.34 3.97
N ARG A 127 -22.87 -5.36 3.49
CA ARG A 127 -22.64 -6.64 4.16
C ARG A 127 -21.37 -7.28 3.60
N ASN A 128 -20.97 -8.42 4.18
CA ASN A 128 -19.83 -9.19 3.69
C ASN A 128 -19.99 -9.52 2.19
N PRO A 129 -19.11 -9.02 1.29
CA PRO A 129 -19.23 -9.23 -0.16
C PRO A 129 -18.92 -10.65 -0.60
N ALA A 130 -18.40 -11.50 0.30
CA ALA A 130 -18.10 -12.91 0.03
C ALA A 130 -19.13 -13.88 0.65
N LEU A 131 -20.27 -13.38 1.14
CA LEU A 131 -21.26 -14.18 1.86
C LEU A 131 -21.89 -15.29 0.98
N ASP A 132 -21.93 -15.08 -0.32
CA ASP A 132 -22.49 -15.99 -1.33
C ASP A 132 -21.44 -16.83 -2.06
N VAL A 133 -20.17 -16.73 -1.66
CA VAL A 133 -19.09 -17.55 -2.25
C VAL A 133 -19.18 -18.97 -1.67
N PRO A 134 -19.39 -20.00 -2.50
CA PRO A 134 -19.46 -21.38 -2.02
C PRO A 134 -18.12 -21.83 -1.42
N PRO A 135 -18.11 -22.62 -0.34
CA PRO A 135 -16.89 -23.18 0.20
C PRO A 135 -16.27 -24.16 -0.80
N THR A 136 -14.94 -24.20 -0.87
CA THR A 136 -14.24 -25.18 -1.71
C THR A 136 -14.48 -26.60 -1.21
N SER A 137 -14.87 -27.52 -2.09
CA SER A 137 -15.02 -28.94 -1.75
C SER A 137 -13.87 -29.81 -2.28
N ARG A 138 -13.59 -30.92 -1.58
CA ARG A 138 -12.61 -31.92 -2.03
C ARG A 138 -12.99 -32.56 -3.37
N ALA A 139 -14.30 -32.69 -3.65
CA ALA A 139 -14.80 -33.22 -4.91
C ALA A 139 -14.42 -32.34 -6.10
N GLU A 140 -14.33 -31.02 -5.89
CA GLU A 140 -13.98 -30.07 -6.95
C GLU A 140 -12.46 -29.94 -7.14
N ASN A 141 -11.69 -29.87 -6.04
CA ASN A 141 -10.25 -29.64 -6.12
C ASN A 141 -9.40 -30.91 -6.29
N GLN A 142 -10.03 -32.10 -6.17
CA GLN A 142 -9.39 -33.42 -6.30
C GLN A 142 -8.15 -33.60 -5.42
N SER A 143 -8.06 -32.83 -4.32
CA SER A 143 -6.93 -32.93 -3.38
C SER A 143 -6.91 -34.32 -2.74
N THR A 144 -5.74 -34.96 -2.81
CA THR A 144 -5.44 -36.22 -2.13
C THR A 144 -4.47 -35.96 -0.98
N LEU A 145 -4.60 -36.73 0.10
CA LEU A 145 -3.58 -36.74 1.15
C LEU A 145 -2.27 -37.20 0.51
N ALA A 146 -1.20 -36.42 0.67
CA ALA A 146 0.11 -36.84 0.22
C ALA A 146 0.52 -38.08 1.03
N SER A 147 0.75 -39.21 0.34
CA SER A 147 1.19 -40.47 0.95
C SER A 147 2.64 -40.36 1.43
N GLY A 148 2.88 -39.59 2.49
CA GLY A 148 4.08 -39.69 3.29
C GLY A 148 3.93 -40.87 4.26
N THR A 149 4.94 -41.72 4.36
CA THR A 149 5.02 -42.83 5.30
C THR A 149 4.77 -42.31 6.72
N ALA A 150 3.56 -42.46 7.24
CA ALA A 150 3.25 -42.12 8.61
C ALA A 150 3.94 -43.13 9.53
N ALA A 151 5.06 -42.73 10.12
CA ALA A 151 5.50 -43.33 11.36
C ALA A 151 4.40 -43.06 12.40
N SER A 152 3.84 -44.14 12.94
CA SER A 152 2.77 -44.13 13.94
C SER A 152 3.15 -43.25 15.14
N GLY A 153 2.35 -42.22 15.40
CA GLY A 153 2.41 -41.43 16.63
C GLY A 153 1.07 -40.76 16.89
N ASN A 154 0.33 -41.27 17.89
CA ASN A 154 -0.93 -40.67 18.36
C ASN A 154 -0.68 -39.24 18.87
N GLY A 155 -1.26 -38.24 18.20
CA GLY A 155 -1.34 -36.86 18.69
C GLY A 155 -2.76 -36.33 18.53
N HIS A 156 -3.46 -36.14 19.66
CA HIS A 156 -4.69 -35.35 19.74
C HIS A 156 -4.36 -33.87 19.51
N CYS A 157 -5.19 -33.15 18.76
CA CYS A 157 -5.09 -31.70 18.61
C CYS A 157 -5.92 -31.01 19.71
N HIS A 158 -5.27 -30.07 20.43
CA HIS A 158 -5.91 -28.99 21.17
C HIS A 158 -6.12 -27.78 20.26
#